data_AF-A0A2M7E3B9-F1
#
_entry.id   AF-A0A2M7E3B9-F1
#
_cell.length_a   1.000
_cell.length_b   1.000
_cell.length_c   1.000
_cell.angle_alpha   90.00
_cell.angle_beta   90.00
_cell.angle_gamma   90.00
#
_symmetry.space_group_name_H-M   'P 1'
#
loop_
_entity.id
_entity.type
_entity.pdbx_description
1 polymer ?
#
loop_
_entity_poly.entity_id
_entity_poly.type
_entity_poly.pdbx_seq_one_letter_code
_entity_poly.pdbx_strand_id
1 'polypeptide(L)'
;MKKLTGYALLIIVLSSILAFDGCKRGDDDPFFSIRSRKARVTGDWTFEAFESIINKHFSSTGYDATVDFKLTGNNISIKVDSIHTTHDTTKTTNGIVKEATYRFDKNSKMEYRFDYELTWINGNGVGVTDENTNITTLIKIVTNVRIRAYGTWNFISNVEKNGVHKYKNKERLSLIFETFNENTQVVSTTEVTDEEGTQISFDYTATSESYEHKYANGENAQIWVLQELRNNKIVMNRDIDYLEVSNTDSIGTSYQQKGNETATLKPTK
;
A
#
# COMPACT_ATOMS: atom_id res chain seq x y z
N MET A 1 -54.76 18.97 -24.17
CA MET A 1 -53.52 19.59 -23.66
C MET A 1 -52.80 18.75 -22.59
N LYS A 2 -53.48 17.95 -21.74
CA LYS A 2 -52.85 17.09 -20.70
C LYS A 2 -51.90 16.00 -21.22
N LYS A 3 -52.01 15.58 -22.50
CA LYS A 3 -51.11 14.59 -23.10
C LYS A 3 -49.77 15.18 -23.58
N LEU A 4 -49.71 16.48 -23.91
CA LEU A 4 -48.48 17.13 -24.36
C LEU A 4 -47.48 17.36 -23.20
N THR A 5 -47.99 17.64 -22.00
CA THR A 5 -47.18 17.84 -20.79
C THR A 5 -46.47 16.57 -20.34
N GLY A 6 -47.06 15.39 -20.58
CA GLY A 6 -46.42 14.10 -20.26
C GLY A 6 -45.21 13.79 -21.15
N TYR A 7 -45.31 14.06 -22.46
CA TYR A 7 -44.20 13.86 -23.39
C TYR A 7 -43.05 14.86 -23.17
N ALA A 8 -43.35 16.11 -22.79
CA ALA A 8 -42.32 17.08 -22.44
C ALA A 8 -41.51 16.66 -21.19
N LEU A 9 -42.18 16.13 -20.16
CA LEU A 9 -41.51 15.62 -18.96
C LEU A 9 -40.65 14.39 -19.28
N LEU A 10 -41.15 13.49 -20.13
CA LEU A 10 -40.42 12.30 -20.58
C LEU A 10 -39.16 12.67 -21.39
N ILE A 11 -39.25 13.68 -22.25
CA ILE A 11 -38.11 14.18 -23.04
C ILE A 11 -37.07 14.86 -22.12
N ILE A 12 -37.49 15.60 -21.08
CA ILE A 12 -36.56 16.17 -20.09
C ILE A 12 -35.84 15.05 -19.31
N VAL A 13 -36.55 13.99 -18.93
CA VAL A 13 -35.96 12.84 -18.24
C VAL A 13 -35.02 12.06 -19.16
N LEU A 14 -35.40 11.77 -20.42
CA LEU A 14 -34.54 11.05 -21.36
C LEU A 14 -33.32 11.88 -21.83
N SER A 15 -33.46 13.19 -22.02
CA SER A 15 -32.33 14.06 -22.37
C SER A 15 -31.36 14.22 -21.19
N SER A 16 -31.86 14.13 -19.95
CA SER A 16 -31.00 14.10 -18.78
C SER A 16 -30.11 12.85 -18.77
N ILE A 17 -30.64 11.65 -19.08
CA ILE A 17 -29.87 10.40 -19.06
C ILE A 17 -28.70 10.40 -20.05
N LEU A 18 -28.85 11.02 -21.23
CA LEU A 18 -27.79 11.09 -22.25
C LEU A 18 -26.71 12.15 -21.98
N ALA A 19 -26.97 13.11 -21.09
CA ALA A 19 -26.03 14.20 -20.79
C ALA A 19 -25.02 13.86 -19.66
N PHE A 20 -25.19 12.74 -18.95
CA PHE A 20 -24.45 12.47 -17.72
C PHE A 20 -23.31 11.43 -17.81
N ASP A 21 -23.18 10.70 -18.93
CA ASP A 21 -22.05 9.77 -19.11
C ASP A 21 -20.69 10.49 -19.19
N GLY A 22 -20.68 11.81 -19.46
CA GLY A 22 -19.47 12.64 -19.47
C GLY A 22 -19.00 13.17 -18.11
N CYS A 23 -19.80 13.02 -17.04
CA CYS A 23 -19.48 13.62 -15.73
C CYS A 23 -18.69 12.71 -14.80
N LYS A 24 -18.72 11.39 -15.02
CA LYS A 24 -17.93 10.43 -14.23
C LYS A 24 -16.46 10.48 -14.64
N ARG A 25 -15.61 10.78 -13.66
CA ARG A 25 -14.16 10.84 -13.84
C ARG A 25 -13.47 9.55 -13.43
N GLY A 26 -13.90 8.95 -12.31
CA GLY A 26 -13.64 7.55 -11.97
C GLY A 26 -14.86 6.68 -12.29
N ASP A 27 -14.63 5.40 -12.52
CA ASP A 27 -15.65 4.44 -12.94
C ASP A 27 -16.77 4.30 -11.89
N ASP A 28 -16.37 4.29 -10.62
CA ASP A 28 -17.26 4.09 -9.46
C ASP A 28 -17.60 5.40 -8.74
N ASP A 29 -17.32 6.56 -9.36
CA ASP A 29 -17.68 7.86 -8.80
C ASP A 29 -19.20 7.99 -8.59
N PRO A 30 -19.63 8.71 -7.52
CA PRO A 30 -21.03 9.06 -7.36
C PRO A 30 -21.51 9.90 -8.55
N PHE A 31 -22.69 9.56 -9.06
CA PHE A 31 -23.31 10.23 -10.21
C PHE A 31 -23.41 11.76 -10.03
N PHE A 32 -23.69 12.20 -8.80
CA PHE A 32 -23.72 13.60 -8.44
C PHE A 32 -23.01 13.84 -7.10
N SER A 33 -22.27 14.95 -7.00
CA SER A 33 -21.66 15.41 -5.76
C SER A 33 -21.66 16.93 -5.71
N ILE A 34 -22.11 17.49 -4.58
CA ILE A 34 -22.10 18.94 -4.32
C ILE A 34 -20.68 19.43 -4.01
N ARG A 35 -19.80 18.53 -3.52
CA ARG A 35 -18.40 18.86 -3.18
C ARG A 35 -17.49 18.63 -4.38
N SER A 36 -16.60 19.60 -4.60
CA SER A 36 -15.53 19.45 -5.59
C SER A 36 -14.64 18.24 -5.25
N ARG A 37 -14.00 17.61 -6.26
CA ARG A 37 -13.07 16.49 -6.01
C ARG A 37 -11.94 16.89 -5.06
N LYS A 38 -11.42 18.13 -5.16
CA LYS A 38 -10.41 18.65 -4.22
C LYS A 38 -10.95 18.70 -2.80
N ALA A 39 -12.15 19.22 -2.62
CA ALA A 39 -12.80 19.22 -1.30
C ALA A 39 -13.09 17.81 -0.78
N ARG A 40 -13.29 16.80 -1.66
CA ARG A 40 -13.49 15.40 -1.27
C ARG A 40 -12.19 14.67 -0.91
N VAL A 41 -11.04 15.05 -1.45
CA VAL A 41 -9.74 14.48 -1.07
C VAL A 41 -9.20 15.14 0.20
N THR A 42 -9.38 16.45 0.36
CA THR A 42 -8.94 17.17 1.58
C THR A 42 -9.57 16.58 2.83
N GLY A 43 -8.75 16.26 3.83
CA GLY A 43 -9.15 15.68 5.11
C GLY A 43 -8.12 14.70 5.65
N ASP A 44 -8.45 14.13 6.81
CA ASP A 44 -7.69 13.06 7.44
C ASP A 44 -8.33 11.70 7.09
N TRP A 45 -7.50 10.79 6.63
CA TRP A 45 -7.89 9.50 6.08
C TRP A 45 -7.10 8.39 6.76
N THR A 46 -7.79 7.30 7.07
CA THR A 46 -7.20 6.06 7.56
C THR A 46 -7.41 4.98 6.51
N PHE A 47 -6.41 4.10 6.36
CA PHE A 47 -6.55 2.94 5.48
C PHE A 47 -7.61 1.99 6.03
N GLU A 48 -8.57 1.64 5.18
CA GLU A 48 -9.52 0.56 5.41
C GLU A 48 -8.98 -0.75 4.86
N ALA A 49 -8.37 -0.69 3.68
CA ALA A 49 -7.67 -1.80 3.06
C ALA A 49 -6.50 -1.29 2.20
N PHE A 50 -5.47 -2.12 2.07
CA PHE A 50 -4.39 -1.93 1.10
C PHE A 50 -3.98 -3.29 0.56
N GLU A 51 -3.93 -3.43 -0.76
CA GLU A 51 -3.53 -4.65 -1.43
C GLU A 51 -2.40 -4.33 -2.39
N SER A 52 -1.34 -5.14 -2.39
CA SER A 52 -0.17 -4.95 -3.23
C SER A 52 0.35 -6.32 -3.66
N ILE A 53 0.43 -6.56 -4.96
CA ILE A 53 1.00 -7.80 -5.52
C ILE A 53 2.13 -7.39 -6.45
N ILE A 54 3.37 -7.63 -6.00
CA ILE A 54 4.58 -7.16 -6.66
C ILE A 54 5.53 -8.33 -6.91
N ASN A 55 5.89 -8.53 -8.17
CA ASN A 55 7.00 -9.38 -8.56
C ASN A 55 8.30 -8.61 -8.40
N LYS A 56 9.26 -9.20 -7.69
CA LYS A 56 10.57 -8.63 -7.40
C LYS A 56 11.65 -9.51 -8.04
N HIS A 57 12.59 -8.88 -8.74
CA HIS A 57 13.78 -9.52 -9.27
C HIS A 57 15.04 -8.90 -8.66
N PHE A 58 15.93 -9.75 -8.14
CA PHE A 58 17.21 -9.37 -7.56
C PHE A 58 18.34 -10.01 -8.35
N SER A 59 18.96 -9.24 -9.24
CA SER A 59 20.02 -9.78 -10.13
C SER A 59 21.28 -10.26 -9.39
N SER A 60 21.60 -9.67 -8.23
CA SER A 60 22.77 -10.03 -7.42
C SER A 60 22.71 -11.47 -6.91
N THR A 61 21.49 -11.98 -6.68
CA THR A 61 21.25 -13.34 -6.18
C THR A 61 20.55 -14.23 -7.19
N GLY A 62 20.04 -13.67 -8.30
CA GLY A 62 19.17 -14.35 -9.25
C GLY A 62 17.83 -14.80 -8.64
N TYR A 63 17.38 -14.14 -7.57
CA TYR A 63 16.13 -14.49 -6.90
C TYR A 63 14.97 -13.70 -7.48
N ASP A 64 13.88 -14.42 -7.71
CA ASP A 64 12.60 -13.88 -8.13
C ASP A 64 11.53 -14.30 -7.13
N ALA A 65 10.76 -13.31 -6.69
CA ALA A 65 9.71 -13.52 -5.71
C ALA A 65 8.46 -12.72 -6.02
N THR A 66 7.29 -13.31 -5.81
CA THR A 66 6.03 -12.59 -5.74
C THR A 66 5.75 -12.26 -4.28
N VAL A 67 5.55 -10.97 -4.00
CA VAL A 67 5.16 -10.47 -2.67
C VAL A 67 3.71 -10.01 -2.75
N ASP A 68 2.83 -10.70 -2.04
CA ASP A 68 1.43 -10.32 -1.84
C ASP A 68 1.28 -9.74 -0.42
N PHE A 69 1.14 -8.42 -0.34
CA PHE A 69 0.90 -7.67 0.88
C PHE A 69 -0.57 -7.28 0.96
N LYS A 70 -1.21 -7.62 2.07
CA LYS A 70 -2.61 -7.26 2.36
C LYS A 70 -2.75 -6.63 3.72
N LEU A 71 -3.44 -5.50 3.75
CA LEU A 71 -3.96 -4.83 4.93
C LEU A 71 -5.48 -4.88 4.86
N THR A 72 -6.13 -5.39 5.91
CA THR A 72 -7.59 -5.38 6.03
C THR A 72 -7.96 -5.02 7.46
N GLY A 73 -8.56 -3.83 7.63
CA GLY A 73 -8.70 -3.23 8.95
C GLY A 73 -7.33 -3.01 9.58
N ASN A 74 -7.06 -3.69 10.70
CA ASN A 74 -5.79 -3.58 11.42
C ASN A 74 -4.85 -4.76 11.16
N ASN A 75 -5.25 -5.77 10.38
CA ASN A 75 -4.43 -6.96 10.15
C ASN A 75 -3.58 -6.80 8.91
N ILE A 76 -2.32 -7.25 8.98
CA ILE A 76 -1.41 -7.38 7.84
C ILE A 76 -1.16 -8.87 7.59
N SER A 77 -1.15 -9.25 6.32
CA SER A 77 -0.62 -10.51 5.82
C SER A 77 0.38 -10.23 4.70
N ILE A 78 1.56 -10.84 4.80
CA ILE A 78 2.61 -10.77 3.79
C ILE A 78 2.92 -12.19 3.37
N LYS A 79 2.59 -12.52 2.13
CA LYS A 79 2.93 -13.78 1.50
C LYS A 79 4.07 -13.56 0.52
N VAL A 80 5.12 -14.37 0.63
CA VAL A 80 6.27 -14.36 -0.29
C VAL A 80 6.39 -15.73 -0.94
N ASP A 81 6.23 -15.75 -2.26
CA ASP A 81 6.34 -16.95 -3.09
C ASP A 81 7.60 -16.86 -3.96
N SER A 82 8.42 -17.91 -4.00
CA SER A 82 9.56 -18.02 -4.91
C SER A 82 9.07 -18.37 -6.32
N ILE A 83 9.60 -17.71 -7.35
CA ILE A 83 9.18 -17.92 -8.75
C ILE A 83 10.01 -19.02 -9.45
N HIS A 84 11.20 -19.35 -8.94
CA HIS A 84 12.17 -20.22 -9.64
C HIS A 84 12.52 -21.54 -8.94
N THR A 85 12.02 -21.79 -7.73
CA THR A 85 12.23 -23.07 -7.06
C THR A 85 11.01 -23.96 -7.21
N THR A 86 11.19 -25.20 -7.67
CA THR A 86 10.16 -26.26 -7.73
C THR A 86 9.66 -26.69 -6.34
N HIS A 87 10.22 -26.14 -5.27
CA HIS A 87 9.72 -26.27 -3.92
C HIS A 87 8.84 -25.06 -3.58
N ASP A 88 7.62 -25.36 -3.16
CA ASP A 88 6.63 -24.44 -2.63
C ASP A 88 7.14 -23.82 -1.32
N THR A 89 8.03 -22.83 -1.42
CA THR A 89 8.61 -22.12 -0.27
C THR A 89 7.78 -20.90 0.08
N THR A 90 6.45 -21.00 -0.03
CA THR A 90 5.52 -19.97 0.42
C THR A 90 5.82 -19.63 1.88
N LYS A 91 6.20 -18.38 2.16
CA LYS A 91 6.32 -17.88 3.53
C LYS A 91 5.25 -16.84 3.78
N THR A 92 4.51 -17.03 4.87
CA THR A 92 3.51 -16.07 5.32
C THR A 92 3.94 -15.46 6.64
N THR A 93 3.96 -14.13 6.71
CA THR A 93 4.16 -13.37 7.95
C THR A 93 2.95 -12.52 8.21
N ASN A 94 2.46 -12.54 9.45
CA ASN A 94 1.31 -11.74 9.85
C ASN A 94 1.75 -10.58 10.72
N GLY A 95 0.91 -9.56 10.77
CA GLY A 95 1.18 -8.37 11.57
C GLY A 95 -0.07 -7.57 11.90
N ILE A 96 0.17 -6.48 12.60
CA ILE A 96 -0.86 -5.53 13.00
C ILE A 96 -0.44 -4.11 12.62
N VAL A 97 -1.40 -3.34 12.12
CA VAL A 97 -1.27 -1.91 11.86
C VAL A 97 -1.48 -1.16 13.17
N LYS A 98 -0.55 -0.27 13.52
CA LYS A 98 -0.65 0.65 14.65
C LYS A 98 -1.15 2.02 14.21
N GLU A 99 -0.71 2.48 13.04
CA GLU A 99 -1.16 3.74 12.42
C GLU A 99 -1.07 3.57 10.89
N ALA A 100 -2.10 3.96 10.14
CA ALA A 100 -2.04 3.99 8.68
C ALA A 100 -2.90 5.13 8.19
N THR A 101 -2.29 6.28 7.89
CA THR A 101 -3.03 7.51 7.60
C THR A 101 -2.43 8.33 6.46
N TYR A 102 -3.33 9.04 5.78
CA TYR A 102 -3.01 10.18 4.94
C TYR A 102 -3.72 11.42 5.49
N ARG A 103 -3.03 12.56 5.47
CA ARG A 103 -3.63 13.87 5.67
C ARG A 103 -3.41 14.73 4.45
N PHE A 104 -4.49 15.14 3.80
CA PHE A 104 -4.46 16.01 2.63
C PHE A 104 -4.98 17.39 3.02
N ASP A 105 -4.12 18.41 3.02
CA ASP A 105 -4.53 19.77 3.32
C ASP A 105 -5.16 20.47 2.08
N LYS A 106 -5.85 21.60 2.29
CA LYS A 106 -6.45 22.39 1.20
C LYS A 106 -5.41 23.10 0.31
N ASN A 107 -4.20 23.29 0.82
CA ASN A 107 -3.08 23.98 0.18
C ASN A 107 -2.14 23.00 -0.55
N SER A 108 -2.59 21.78 -0.80
CA SER A 108 -1.82 20.76 -1.52
C SER A 108 -0.60 20.21 -0.76
N LYS A 109 -0.55 20.32 0.56
CA LYS A 109 0.39 19.56 1.42
C LYS A 109 -0.21 18.23 1.85
N MET A 110 0.66 17.25 2.02
CA MET A 110 0.34 15.89 2.40
C MET A 110 1.22 15.43 3.57
N GLU A 111 0.63 14.69 4.51
CA GLU A 111 1.35 13.85 5.47
C GLU A 111 0.92 12.39 5.26
N TYR A 112 1.87 11.47 5.36
CA TYR A 112 1.67 10.03 5.32
C TYR A 112 2.32 9.40 6.54
N ARG A 113 1.59 8.50 7.21
CA ARG A 113 2.08 7.76 8.37
C ARG A 113 1.70 6.30 8.22
N PHE A 114 2.67 5.41 8.40
CA PHE A 114 2.41 3.98 8.37
C PHE A 114 3.28 3.25 9.38
N ASP A 115 2.66 2.83 10.48
CA ASP A 115 3.27 2.08 11.57
C ASP A 115 2.64 0.70 11.64
N TYR A 116 3.48 -0.32 11.66
CA TYR A 116 3.03 -1.70 11.81
C TYR A 116 4.03 -2.56 12.56
N GLU A 117 3.55 -3.70 13.03
CA GLU A 117 4.34 -4.72 13.69
C GLU A 117 4.13 -6.04 12.97
N LEU A 118 5.20 -6.70 12.56
CA LEU A 118 5.19 -8.07 12.06
C LEU A 118 5.68 -9.00 13.15
N THR A 119 5.06 -10.17 13.28
CA THR A 119 5.51 -11.21 14.20
C THR A 119 5.78 -12.49 13.43
N TRP A 120 6.97 -13.05 13.65
CA TRP A 120 7.33 -14.38 13.21
C TRP A 120 7.72 -15.23 14.44
N ILE A 121 7.25 -16.47 14.48
CA ILE A 121 7.60 -17.44 15.52
C ILE A 121 7.93 -18.76 14.83
N ASN A 122 9.04 -19.40 15.22
CA ASN A 122 9.38 -20.72 14.70
C ASN A 122 8.38 -21.79 15.15
N GLY A 123 8.36 -22.92 14.42
CA GLY A 123 7.51 -24.06 14.79
C GLY A 123 6.02 -23.74 14.87
N ASN A 124 5.54 -22.78 14.06
CA ASN A 124 4.13 -22.33 14.09
C ASN A 124 3.65 -21.84 15.47
N GLY A 125 4.55 -21.29 16.29
CA GLY A 125 4.21 -20.72 17.60
C GLY A 125 4.39 -21.66 18.79
N VAL A 126 4.78 -22.92 18.56
CA VAL A 126 5.06 -23.87 19.66
C VAL A 126 6.56 -24.14 19.87
N GLY A 127 7.42 -23.48 19.10
CA GLY A 127 8.86 -23.76 19.12
C GLY A 127 9.21 -25.06 18.39
N VAL A 128 10.48 -25.42 18.40
CA VAL A 128 11.01 -26.64 17.79
C VAL A 128 11.63 -27.49 18.90
N THR A 129 11.15 -28.71 19.05
CA THR A 129 11.66 -29.68 20.02
C THR A 129 12.69 -30.59 19.35
N ASP A 130 13.85 -30.75 19.98
CA ASP A 130 14.86 -31.72 19.58
C ASP A 130 14.51 -33.10 20.15
N GLU A 131 14.31 -34.09 19.28
CA GLU A 131 13.86 -35.44 19.64
C GLU A 131 14.87 -36.23 20.48
N ASN A 132 16.15 -35.86 20.49
CA ASN A 132 17.19 -36.57 21.25
C ASN A 132 17.36 -36.03 22.66
N THR A 133 17.05 -34.75 22.86
CA THR A 133 17.26 -34.05 24.14
C THR A 133 15.97 -33.65 24.84
N ASN A 134 14.82 -33.75 24.15
CA ASN A 134 13.52 -33.22 24.58
C ASN A 134 13.54 -31.73 24.93
N ILE A 135 14.53 -30.99 24.42
CA ILE A 135 14.65 -29.55 24.62
C ILE A 135 13.83 -28.84 23.55
N THR A 136 12.99 -27.89 23.96
CA THR A 136 12.21 -27.04 23.06
C THR A 136 12.85 -25.67 22.95
N THR A 137 13.08 -25.20 21.73
CA THR A 137 13.58 -23.85 21.43
C THR A 137 12.51 -23.03 20.73
N LEU A 138 12.07 -21.93 21.36
CA LEU A 138 11.15 -20.96 20.81
C LEU A 138 11.90 -19.69 20.42
N ILE A 139 11.85 -19.34 19.13
CA ILE A 139 12.40 -18.10 18.58
C ILE A 139 11.22 -17.25 18.14
N LYS A 140 11.11 -16.05 18.71
CA LYS A 140 10.13 -15.05 18.31
C LYS A 140 10.84 -13.80 17.84
N ILE A 141 10.48 -13.37 16.63
CA ILE A 141 10.98 -12.14 16.01
C ILE A 141 9.80 -11.19 15.87
N VAL A 142 9.95 -9.99 16.43
CA VAL A 142 8.98 -8.89 16.31
C VAL A 142 9.66 -7.75 15.58
N THR A 143 9.14 -7.40 14.41
CA THR A 143 9.63 -6.29 13.59
C THR A 143 8.64 -5.14 13.65
N ASN A 144 9.03 -4.03 14.25
CA ASN A 144 8.29 -2.79 14.23
C ASN A 144 8.81 -1.90 13.12
N VAL A 145 7.93 -1.41 12.25
CA VAL A 145 8.25 -0.47 11.20
C VAL A 145 7.44 0.79 11.42
N ARG A 146 8.09 1.95 11.32
CA ARG A 146 7.48 3.28 11.40
C ARG A 146 7.91 4.11 10.20
N ILE A 147 6.93 4.46 9.37
CA ILE A 147 7.13 5.30 8.19
C ILE A 147 6.46 6.66 8.40
N ARG A 148 7.20 7.73 8.18
CA ARG A 148 6.70 9.11 8.15
C ARG A 148 7.13 9.74 6.83
N ALA A 149 6.18 10.21 6.05
CA ALA A 149 6.51 10.90 4.82
C ALA A 149 5.67 12.17 4.65
N TYR A 150 6.26 13.17 4.00
CA TYR A 150 5.69 14.49 3.82
C TYR A 150 5.90 14.93 2.40
N GLY A 151 4.99 15.77 1.90
CA GLY A 151 5.21 16.45 0.64
C GLY A 151 3.94 17.13 0.14
N THR A 152 3.69 17.02 -1.15
CA THR A 152 2.60 17.71 -1.81
C THR A 152 1.71 16.77 -2.61
N TRP A 153 0.46 17.18 -2.83
CA TRP A 153 -0.51 16.43 -3.60
C TRP A 153 -1.30 17.32 -4.55
N ASN A 154 -1.61 16.79 -5.74
CA ASN A 154 -2.51 17.48 -6.65
C ASN A 154 -3.18 16.51 -7.63
N PHE A 155 -4.24 16.98 -8.29
CA PHE A 155 -4.78 16.25 -9.43
C PHE A 155 -3.92 16.45 -10.66
N ILE A 156 -3.82 15.39 -11.47
CA ILE A 156 -3.26 15.49 -12.82
C ILE A 156 -4.37 15.99 -13.76
N SER A 157 -4.00 16.92 -14.65
CA SER A 157 -4.88 17.39 -15.72
C SER A 157 -5.21 16.27 -16.71
N ASN A 158 -6.08 16.56 -17.67
CA ASN A 158 -6.23 15.68 -18.83
C ASN A 158 -4.87 15.56 -19.53
N VAL A 159 -4.60 14.37 -20.06
CA VAL A 159 -3.43 14.12 -20.90
C VAL A 159 -3.94 13.50 -22.18
N GLU A 160 -3.54 14.09 -23.30
CA GLU A 160 -3.87 13.61 -24.63
C GLU A 160 -2.71 12.79 -25.18
N LYS A 161 -3.02 11.67 -25.83
CA LYS A 161 -2.08 10.92 -26.63
C LYS A 161 -2.67 10.84 -28.04
N ASN A 162 -1.97 11.43 -29.01
CA ASN A 162 -2.38 11.46 -30.41
C ASN A 162 -3.79 12.07 -30.63
N GLY A 163 -4.13 13.15 -29.93
CA GLY A 163 -5.42 13.84 -30.05
C GLY A 163 -6.61 13.12 -29.38
N VAL A 164 -6.36 12.01 -28.69
CA VAL A 164 -7.36 11.30 -27.88
C VAL A 164 -7.04 11.50 -26.41
N HIS A 165 -8.04 11.82 -25.59
CA HIS A 165 -7.87 11.86 -24.13
C HIS A 165 -7.45 10.47 -23.64
N LYS A 166 -6.17 10.32 -23.28
CA LYS A 166 -5.66 9.10 -22.64
C LYS A 166 -6.20 9.00 -21.21
N TYR A 167 -6.37 10.15 -20.56
CA TYR A 167 -6.88 10.25 -19.20
C TYR A 167 -7.75 11.51 -19.05
N LYS A 168 -8.84 11.38 -18.29
CA LYS A 168 -9.77 12.48 -17.97
C LYS A 168 -9.15 13.43 -16.93
N ASN A 169 -9.56 14.69 -16.94
CA ASN A 169 -9.10 15.68 -15.96
C ASN A 169 -9.51 15.26 -14.54
N LYS A 170 -8.56 15.26 -13.58
CA LYS A 170 -8.79 14.89 -12.16
C LYS A 170 -9.23 13.45 -11.92
N GLU A 171 -8.97 12.57 -12.87
CA GLU A 171 -9.07 11.12 -12.72
C GLU A 171 -7.90 10.54 -11.91
N ARG A 172 -6.77 11.26 -11.87
CA ARG A 172 -5.55 10.81 -11.21
C ARG A 172 -5.07 11.80 -10.16
N LEU A 173 -4.52 11.25 -9.09
CA LEU A 173 -3.91 11.94 -7.97
C LEU A 173 -2.39 11.74 -8.03
N SER A 174 -1.65 12.83 -8.04
CA SER A 174 -0.19 12.81 -7.88
C SER A 174 0.13 13.08 -6.42
N LEU A 175 0.88 12.18 -5.81
CA LEU A 175 1.44 12.29 -4.47
C LEU A 175 2.95 12.44 -4.63
N ILE A 176 3.48 13.62 -4.31
CA ILE A 176 4.90 13.92 -4.42
C ILE A 176 5.47 13.90 -3.01
N PHE A 177 6.31 12.91 -2.73
CA PHE A 177 7.00 12.79 -1.46
C PHE A 177 8.28 13.63 -1.52
N GLU A 178 8.41 14.57 -0.59
CA GLU A 178 9.55 15.48 -0.45
C GLU A 178 10.47 15.03 0.70
N THR A 179 9.92 14.31 1.68
CA THR A 179 10.68 13.70 2.77
C THR A 179 10.09 12.34 3.08
N PHE A 180 10.95 11.34 3.29
CA PHE A 180 10.58 9.99 3.67
C PHE A 180 11.52 9.50 4.76
N ASN A 181 10.94 9.09 5.88
CA ASN A 181 11.64 8.56 7.03
C ASN A 181 11.07 7.19 7.36
N GLU A 182 11.94 6.21 7.51
CA GLU A 182 11.61 4.87 7.95
C GLU A 182 12.49 4.51 9.14
N ASN A 183 11.89 4.03 10.22
CA ASN A 183 12.58 3.42 11.34
C ASN A 183 12.10 1.99 11.47
N THR A 184 13.03 1.06 11.45
CA THR A 184 12.78 -0.36 11.65
C THR A 184 13.46 -0.80 12.94
N GLN A 185 12.73 -1.52 13.79
CA GLN A 185 13.23 -2.14 15.01
C GLN A 185 12.92 -3.62 14.96
N VAL A 186 13.94 -4.46 15.12
CA VAL A 186 13.80 -5.90 15.15
C VAL A 186 14.18 -6.38 16.54
N VAL A 187 13.26 -7.09 17.18
CA VAL A 187 13.46 -7.72 18.47
C VAL A 187 13.39 -9.22 18.28
N SER A 188 14.45 -9.93 18.66
CA SER A 188 14.50 -11.39 18.66
C SER A 188 14.62 -11.88 20.09
N THR A 189 13.72 -12.78 20.50
CA THR A 189 13.79 -13.52 21.76
C THR A 189 13.96 -15.00 21.48
N THR A 190 14.88 -15.63 22.19
CA THR A 190 15.08 -17.08 22.16
C THR A 190 14.83 -17.62 23.56
N GLU A 191 13.85 -18.49 23.70
CA GLU A 191 13.52 -19.19 24.94
C GLU A 191 13.80 -20.68 24.74
N VAL A 192 14.50 -21.29 25.70
CA VAL A 192 14.82 -22.72 25.68
C VAL A 192 14.23 -23.36 26.93
N THR A 193 13.45 -24.41 26.76
CA THR A 193 12.78 -25.14 27.85
C THR A 193 13.11 -26.63 27.81
N ASP A 194 13.08 -27.29 28.96
CA ASP A 194 13.13 -28.76 29.04
C ASP A 194 11.75 -29.40 28.76
N GLU A 195 11.67 -30.72 28.93
CA GLU A 195 10.47 -31.54 28.73
C GLU A 195 9.34 -31.19 29.72
N GLU A 196 9.67 -30.69 30.90
CA GLU A 196 8.73 -30.29 31.94
C GLU A 196 8.23 -28.84 31.74
N GLY A 197 8.74 -28.14 30.72
CA GLY A 197 8.45 -26.75 30.45
C GLY A 197 9.24 -25.78 31.33
N THR A 198 10.29 -26.25 32.02
CA THR A 198 11.17 -25.40 32.82
C THR A 198 12.12 -24.65 31.90
N GLN A 199 12.19 -23.33 32.07
CA GLN A 199 13.09 -22.48 31.28
C GLN A 199 14.57 -22.78 31.63
N ILE A 200 15.32 -23.24 30.64
CA ILE A 200 16.77 -23.47 30.70
C ILE A 200 17.52 -22.16 30.41
N SER A 201 17.12 -21.44 29.36
CA SER A 201 17.73 -20.15 29.00
C SER A 201 16.74 -19.20 28.34
N PHE A 202 17.07 -17.92 28.41
CA PHE A 202 16.36 -16.85 27.72
C PHE A 202 17.37 -15.82 27.23
N ASP A 203 17.36 -15.58 25.92
CA ASP A 203 18.21 -14.60 25.27
C ASP A 203 17.35 -13.55 24.54
N TYR A 204 17.87 -12.32 24.49
CA TYR A 204 17.21 -11.19 23.87
C TYR A 204 18.22 -10.38 23.03
N THR A 205 17.85 -10.04 21.81
CA THR A 205 18.60 -9.13 20.95
C THR A 205 17.65 -8.12 20.32
N ALA A 206 18.06 -6.85 20.29
CA ALA A 206 17.34 -5.78 19.60
C ALA A 206 18.27 -5.00 18.69
N THR A 207 17.80 -4.76 17.47
CA THR A 207 18.48 -3.90 16.49
C THR A 207 17.52 -2.83 16.00
N SER A 208 18.06 -1.67 15.63
CA SER A 208 17.29 -0.63 14.96
C SER A 208 18.08 -0.05 13.80
N GLU A 209 17.37 0.20 12.71
CA GLU A 209 17.87 0.87 11.52
C GLU A 209 16.96 2.06 11.21
N SER A 210 17.54 3.14 10.72
CA SER A 210 16.79 4.32 10.30
C SER A 210 17.26 4.77 8.93
N TYR A 211 16.30 5.05 8.06
CA TYR A 211 16.50 5.60 6.73
C TYR A 211 15.76 6.92 6.62
N GLU A 212 16.45 7.98 6.23
CA GLU A 212 15.87 9.30 5.95
C GLU A 212 16.33 9.77 4.58
N HIS A 213 15.38 10.23 3.76
CA HIS A 213 15.65 10.78 2.45
C HIS A 213 14.82 12.04 2.20
N LYS A 214 15.46 13.04 1.57
CA LYS A 214 14.78 14.25 1.09
C LYS A 214 14.88 14.32 -0.42
N TYR A 215 13.74 14.24 -1.08
CA TYR A 215 13.64 14.21 -2.53
C TYR A 215 13.51 15.63 -3.06
N ALA A 216 14.23 15.92 -4.14
CA ALA A 216 14.12 17.20 -4.85
C ALA A 216 13.23 17.05 -6.09
N ASN A 217 12.52 18.12 -6.47
CA ASN A 217 11.91 18.28 -7.79
C ASN A 217 11.00 17.13 -8.26
N GLY A 218 10.30 16.46 -7.33
CA GLY A 218 9.36 15.39 -7.67
C GLY A 218 9.98 14.03 -8.00
N GLU A 219 11.24 13.81 -7.60
CA GLU A 219 11.95 12.53 -7.78
C GLU A 219 11.16 11.33 -7.25
N ASN A 220 10.48 11.49 -6.11
CA ASN A 220 9.57 10.48 -5.57
C ASN A 220 8.10 10.90 -5.76
N ALA A 221 7.60 10.74 -6.99
CA ALA A 221 6.21 10.99 -7.32
C ALA A 221 5.46 9.68 -7.58
N GLN A 222 4.33 9.51 -6.89
CA GLN A 222 3.40 8.41 -7.10
C GLN A 222 2.15 8.93 -7.82
N ILE A 223 1.73 8.22 -8.88
CA ILE A 223 0.52 8.54 -9.62
C ILE A 223 -0.51 7.46 -9.35
N TRP A 224 -1.61 7.87 -8.74
CA TRP A 224 -2.73 7.02 -8.38
C TRP A 224 -3.94 7.33 -9.26
N VAL A 225 -4.56 6.31 -9.85
CA VAL A 225 -5.85 6.40 -10.53
C VAL A 225 -6.95 6.35 -9.47
N LEU A 226 -7.86 7.31 -9.48
CA LEU A 226 -8.99 7.35 -8.56
C LEU A 226 -10.16 6.58 -9.17
N GLN A 227 -10.29 5.32 -8.77
CA GLN A 227 -11.43 4.47 -9.14
C GLN A 227 -12.73 5.02 -8.53
N GLU A 228 -12.70 5.36 -7.24
CA GLU A 228 -13.85 5.86 -6.49
C GLU A 228 -13.45 7.05 -5.61
N LEU A 229 -14.20 8.15 -5.68
CA LEU A 229 -14.05 9.26 -4.74
C LEU A 229 -15.41 9.67 -4.18
N ARG A 230 -15.64 9.45 -2.89
CA ARG A 230 -16.81 9.93 -2.15
C ARG A 230 -16.38 10.86 -1.03
N ASN A 231 -17.36 11.42 -0.30
CA ASN A 231 -17.07 12.20 0.90
C ASN A 231 -16.51 11.34 2.05
N ASN A 232 -16.76 10.03 2.02
CA ASN A 232 -16.46 9.09 3.09
C ASN A 232 -15.65 7.87 2.62
N LYS A 233 -15.15 7.88 1.38
CA LYS A 233 -14.39 6.77 0.81
C LYS A 233 -13.51 7.25 -0.33
N ILE A 234 -12.26 6.80 -0.37
CA ILE A 234 -11.38 6.92 -1.54
C ILE A 234 -10.92 5.52 -1.91
N VAL A 235 -11.05 5.14 -3.18
CA VAL A 235 -10.42 3.94 -3.73
C VAL A 235 -9.49 4.39 -4.84
N MET A 236 -8.22 4.02 -4.73
CA MET A 236 -7.19 4.43 -5.66
C MET A 236 -6.25 3.28 -6.00
N ASN A 237 -5.86 3.21 -7.27
CA ASN A 237 -5.05 2.11 -7.81
C ASN A 237 -3.81 2.66 -8.51
N ARG A 238 -2.70 1.93 -8.50
CA ARG A 238 -1.54 2.22 -9.33
C ARG A 238 -0.86 0.96 -9.82
N ASP A 239 -0.27 1.05 -10.99
CA ASP A 239 0.67 0.05 -11.48
C ASP A 239 2.08 0.44 -11.05
N ILE A 240 2.89 -0.55 -10.71
CA ILE A 240 4.31 -0.43 -10.37
C ILE A 240 5.11 -1.03 -11.51
N ASP A 241 6.07 -0.26 -12.01
CA ASP A 241 7.10 -0.71 -12.95
C ASP A 241 8.39 0.08 -12.61
N TYR A 242 9.14 -0.45 -11.66
CA TYR A 242 10.34 0.17 -11.10
C TYR A 242 11.58 -0.66 -11.47
N LEU A 243 12.65 0.03 -11.84
CA LEU A 243 13.95 -0.55 -12.10
C LEU A 243 15.02 0.37 -11.53
N GLU A 244 15.87 -0.20 -10.69
CA GLU A 244 17.09 0.42 -10.22
C GLU A 244 18.28 -0.40 -10.67
N VAL A 245 19.32 0.27 -11.17
CA VAL A 245 20.57 -0.37 -11.58
C VAL A 245 21.70 0.41 -10.93
N SER A 246 22.47 -0.26 -10.11
CA SER A 246 23.73 0.24 -9.55
C SER A 246 24.89 -0.53 -10.16
N ASN A 247 26.02 0.15 -10.37
CA ASN A 247 27.23 -0.47 -10.87
C ASN A 247 28.40 0.08 -10.06
N THR A 248 29.10 -0.81 -9.37
CA THR A 248 30.30 -0.45 -8.61
C THR A 248 31.43 -1.34 -9.11
N ASP A 249 32.52 -0.72 -9.58
CA ASP A 249 33.72 -1.41 -10.06
C ASP A 249 33.47 -2.55 -11.06
N SER A 250 32.56 -2.32 -12.02
CA SER A 250 32.16 -3.27 -13.08
C SER A 250 31.28 -4.44 -12.60
N ILE A 251 30.84 -4.45 -11.34
CA ILE A 251 29.80 -5.34 -10.85
C ILE A 251 28.48 -4.58 -10.89
N GLY A 252 27.63 -4.94 -11.86
CA GLY A 252 26.28 -4.40 -11.99
C GLY A 252 25.29 -5.21 -11.14
N THR A 253 24.53 -4.52 -10.29
CA THR A 253 23.36 -5.09 -9.62
C THR A 253 22.14 -4.27 -9.96
N SER A 254 21.10 -4.93 -10.43
CA SER A 254 19.76 -4.39 -10.61
C SER A 254 18.75 -4.96 -9.62
N TYR A 255 17.78 -4.11 -9.28
CA TYR A 255 16.57 -4.43 -8.56
C TYR A 255 15.37 -4.00 -9.39
N GLN A 256 14.44 -4.92 -9.64
CA GLN A 256 13.21 -4.62 -10.39
C GLN A 256 11.97 -4.96 -9.58
N GLN A 257 10.94 -4.13 -9.72
CA GLN A 257 9.61 -4.40 -9.20
C GLN A 257 8.56 -4.21 -10.30
N LYS A 258 7.61 -5.13 -10.40
CA LYS A 258 6.47 -4.99 -11.29
C LYS A 258 5.20 -5.55 -10.67
N GLY A 259 4.11 -4.79 -10.75
CA GLY A 259 2.83 -5.24 -10.20
C GLY A 259 1.83 -4.11 -10.04
N ASN A 260 0.95 -4.23 -9.06
CA ASN A 260 -0.08 -3.24 -8.79
C ASN A 260 -0.35 -3.06 -7.31
N GLU A 261 -0.98 -1.94 -6.99
CA GLU A 261 -1.44 -1.62 -5.65
C GLU A 261 -2.83 -0.99 -5.70
N THR A 262 -3.63 -1.30 -4.68
CA THR A 262 -4.97 -0.75 -4.45
C THR A 262 -5.05 -0.27 -3.00
N ALA A 263 -5.42 0.99 -2.80
CA ALA A 263 -5.65 1.57 -1.49
C ALA A 263 -7.12 1.98 -1.34
N THR A 264 -7.76 1.52 -0.27
CA THR A 264 -9.09 1.99 0.15
C THR A 264 -8.96 2.77 1.45
N LEU A 265 -9.41 4.02 1.44
CA LEU A 265 -9.33 4.95 2.56
C LEU A 265 -10.73 5.34 3.03
N LYS A 266 -10.86 5.54 4.34
CA LYS A 266 -12.05 6.11 5.00
C LYS A 266 -11.66 7.30 5.88
N PRO A 267 -12.56 8.24 6.17
CA PRO A 267 -12.26 9.35 7.07
C PRO A 267 -11.82 8.85 8.44
N THR A 268 -10.83 9.51 9.03
CA THR A 268 -10.49 9.31 10.44
C THR A 268 -11.66 9.79 11.30
N LYS A 269 -12.07 8.97 12.28
CA LYS A 269 -13.16 9.32 13.21
C LYS A 269 -12.73 10.36 14.22
#